data_AF-A0A349DB85-F1
#
_entry.id   AF-A0A349DB85-F1
#
_cell.length_a   1.000
_cell.length_b   1.000
_cell.length_c   1.000
_cell.angle_alpha   90.00
_cell.angle_beta   90.00
_cell.angle_gamma   90.00
#
_symmetry.space_group_name_H-M   'P 1'
#
loop_
_entity.id
_entity.type
_entity.pdbx_description
1 polymer ?
#
loop_
_entity_poly.entity_id
_entity_poly.type
_entity_poly.pdbx_seq_one_letter_code
_entity_poly.pdbx_strand_id
1 'polypeptide(L)' 'MADSRMLKEKLASGEFDARLKEVYLSDKAVDDQKKRDAEIIDEFVRLFGDNDSIELFSAPGRTEVGGNHTDHNHGKVLAA' A
#
# COMPACT_ATOMS: atom_id res chain seq x y z
N MET A 1 2.75 14.98 -9.93
CA MET A 1 2.06 14.67 -8.67
C MET A 1 0.57 14.94 -8.85
N ALA A 2 -0.29 14.18 -8.17
CA ALA A 2 -1.74 14.29 -8.33
C ALA A 2 -2.35 15.02 -7.13
N ASP A 3 -3.44 15.77 -7.36
CA ASP A 3 -4.26 16.25 -6.24
C ASP A 3 -4.99 15.08 -5.56
N SER A 4 -5.43 15.30 -4.33
CA SER A 4 -6.06 14.29 -3.48
C SER A 4 -7.32 13.66 -4.11
N ARG A 5 -8.14 14.45 -4.80
CA ARG A 5 -9.38 14.03 -5.45
C ARG A 5 -9.08 13.26 -6.71
N MET A 6 -8.19 13.78 -7.57
CA MET A 6 -7.76 13.07 -8.77
C MET A 6 -7.14 11.72 -8.43
N LEU A 7 -6.33 11.62 -7.36
CA LEU A 7 -5.77 10.33 -6.94
C LEU A 7 -6.87 9.34 -6.52
N LYS A 8 -7.90 9.79 -5.79
CA LYS A 8 -9.06 8.96 -5.44
C LYS A 8 -9.88 8.56 -6.66
N GLU A 9 -10.08 9.45 -7.62
CA GLU A 9 -10.79 9.14 -8.87
C GLU A 9 -10.05 8.07 -9.68
N LYS A 10 -8.71 8.17 -9.75
CA LYS A 10 -7.86 7.16 -10.40
C LYS A 10 -7.89 5.81 -9.69
N LEU A 11 -7.94 5.80 -8.36
CA LEU A 11 -8.18 4.58 -7.59
C LEU A 11 -9.57 4.00 -7.93
N ALA A 12 -10.62 4.82 -7.90
CA ALA A 12 -11.99 4.37 -8.17
C ALA A 12 -12.19 3.86 -9.61
N SER A 13 -11.53 4.47 -10.60
CA SER A 13 -11.61 4.08 -12.01
C SER A 13 -10.88 2.77 -12.33
N GLY A 14 -10.07 2.27 -11.39
CA GLY A 14 -9.28 1.07 -11.57
C GLY A 14 -8.01 1.27 -12.39
N GLU A 15 -7.55 2.52 -12.57
CA GLU A 15 -6.31 2.84 -13.30
C GLU A 15 -5.09 2.08 -12.75
N PHE A 16 -5.09 1.80 -11.44
CA PHE A 16 -3.99 1.11 -10.76
C PHE A 16 -4.23 -0.39 -10.52
N ASP A 17 -5.37 -0.94 -10.94
CA ASP A 17 -5.77 -2.31 -10.56
C ASP A 17 -4.76 -3.36 -11.01
N ALA A 18 -4.22 -3.23 -12.23
CA ALA A 18 -3.19 -4.14 -12.74
C ALA A 18 -1.93 -4.13 -11.86
N ARG A 19 -1.46 -2.95 -11.44
CA ARG A 19 -0.27 -2.81 -10.58
C ARG A 19 -0.54 -3.28 -9.15
N LEU A 20 -1.73 -3.00 -8.62
CA LEU A 20 -2.14 -3.51 -7.32
C LEU A 20 -2.24 -5.04 -7.35
N LYS A 21 -2.71 -5.63 -8.46
CA LYS A 21 -2.82 -7.08 -8.62
C LYS A 21 -1.47 -7.80 -8.57
N GLU A 22 -0.38 -7.17 -9.00
CA GLU A 22 0.98 -7.71 -8.88
C GLU A 22 1.40 -7.95 -7.41
N VAL A 23 0.85 -7.17 -6.47
CA VAL A 23 1.17 -7.25 -5.04
C VAL A 23 0.10 -8.01 -4.25
N TYR A 24 -1.17 -7.71 -4.49
CA TYR A 24 -2.30 -8.20 -3.70
C TYR A 24 -2.96 -9.45 -4.29
N LEU A 25 -2.56 -9.87 -5.50
CA LEU A 25 -2.80 -11.16 -6.16
C LEU A 25 -4.25 -11.53 -6.50
N SER A 26 -5.26 -10.99 -5.82
CA SER A 26 -6.69 -11.31 -6.02
C SER A 26 -7.52 -10.05 -6.22
N ASP A 27 -8.64 -10.14 -6.96
CA ASP A 27 -9.46 -8.95 -7.27
C ASP A 27 -10.09 -8.42 -5.99
N LYS A 28 -10.54 -9.33 -5.12
CA LYS A 28 -11.01 -8.98 -3.79
C LYS A 28 -9.96 -8.21 -2.99
N ALA A 29 -8.71 -8.65 -2.98
CA ALA A 29 -7.66 -7.97 -2.22
C ALA A 29 -7.30 -6.60 -2.84
N VAL A 30 -7.36 -6.48 -4.16
CA VAL A 30 -7.23 -5.18 -4.87
C VAL A 30 -8.36 -4.24 -4.45
N ASP A 31 -9.61 -4.71 -4.45
CA ASP A 31 -10.76 -3.90 -4.00
C ASP A 31 -10.65 -3.47 -2.54
N ASP A 32 -10.23 -4.38 -1.66
CA ASP A 32 -10.03 -4.09 -0.24
C ASP A 32 -8.90 -3.07 -0.04
N GLN A 33 -7.81 -3.17 -0.81
CA GLN A 33 -6.70 -2.21 -0.75
C GLN A 33 -7.12 -0.83 -1.28
N LYS A 34 -7.88 -0.74 -2.38
CA LYS A 34 -8.39 0.54 -2.91
C LYS A 34 -9.23 1.30 -1.90
N LYS A 35 -10.08 0.59 -1.15
CA LYS A 35 -10.88 1.19 -0.06
C LYS A 35 -9.99 1.76 1.03
N ARG A 36 -9.02 0.97 1.48
CA ARG A 36 -8.04 1.38 2.49
C ARG A 36 -7.24 2.60 2.02
N ASP A 37 -6.79 2.62 0.78
CA ASP A 37 -6.03 3.74 0.21
C ASP A 37 -6.87 5.02 0.13
N ALA A 38 -8.15 4.90 -0.26
CA ALA A 38 -9.08 6.02 -0.26
C ALA A 38 -9.30 6.60 1.14
N GLU A 39 -9.45 5.75 2.17
CA GLU A 39 -9.56 6.16 3.57
C GLU A 39 -8.29 6.86 4.07
N ILE A 40 -7.09 6.37 3.68
CA ILE A 40 -5.81 7.01 4.02
C ILE A 40 -5.70 8.40 3.39
N ILE A 41 -6.14 8.56 2.13
CA ILE A 41 -6.15 9.87 1.46
C ILE A 41 -7.10 10.83 2.18
N ASP A 42 -8.29 10.38 2.57
CA ASP A 42 -9.24 11.20 3.33
C ASP A 42 -8.68 11.64 4.68
N GLU A 43 -7.99 10.73 5.38
CA GLU A 43 -7.35 11.02 6.65
C GLU A 43 -6.18 12.00 6.49
N PHE A 44 -5.38 11.85 5.42
CA PHE A 44 -4.32 12.80 5.09
C PHE A 44 -4.88 14.21 4.85
N VAL A 45 -5.94 14.34 4.04
CA VAL A 45 -6.61 15.62 3.78
C VAL A 45 -7.19 16.22 5.06
N ARG A 46 -7.79 15.38 5.93
CA ARG A 46 -8.32 15.83 7.23
C ARG A 46 -7.23 16.39 8.14
N LEU A 47 -6.04 15.78 8.17
CA LEU A 47 -4.95 16.16 9.06
C LEU A 47 -4.11 17.33 8.53
N PHE A 48 -3.90 17.39 7.21
CA PHE A 48 -2.93 18.29 6.59
C PHE A 48 -3.55 19.29 5.60
N GLY A 49 -4.87 19.24 5.40
CA GLY A 49 -5.58 20.04 4.41
C GLY A 49 -5.51 19.45 3.01
N ASP A 50 -6.29 20.03 2.10
CA ASP A 50 -6.28 19.64 0.69
C ASP A 50 -4.94 20.07 0.08
N ASN A 51 -4.15 19.10 -0.38
CA ASN A 51 -2.86 19.33 -1.02
C ASN A 51 -2.96 18.97 -2.50
N ASP A 52 -2.47 19.88 -3.35
CA ASP A 52 -2.52 19.73 -4.82
C ASP A 52 -1.50 18.70 -5.35
N SER A 53 -0.74 18.06 -4.46
CA SER A 53 0.40 17.22 -4.83
C SER A 53 0.67 16.16 -3.76
N ILE A 54 0.03 15.00 -3.87
CA ILE A 54 0.24 13.84 -3.00
C ILE A 54 0.71 12.62 -3.79
N GLU A 55 1.42 11.72 -3.08
CA GLU A 55 1.85 10.42 -3.58
C GLU A 55 1.58 9.35 -2.51
N LEU A 56 1.21 8.15 -2.96
CA LEU A 56 0.89 7.03 -2.09
C LEU A 56 1.93 5.92 -2.26
N PHE A 57 2.46 5.45 -1.14
CA PHE A 57 3.45 4.37 -1.08
C PHE A 57 2.95 3.26 -0.17
N SER A 58 3.27 2.01 -0.52
CA SER A 58 3.03 0.86 0.35
C SER A 58 4.28 -0.01 0.41
N ALA A 59 4.53 -0.59 1.59
CA ALA A 59 5.56 -1.58 1.82
C ALA A 59 4.96 -2.69 2.70
N PRO A 60 4.98 -3.95 2.27
CA PRO A 60 4.45 -5.04 3.08
C PRO A 60 5.35 -5.29 4.28
N GLY A 61 4.74 -5.77 5.37
CA GLY A 61 5.50 -6.42 6.43
C GLY A 61 6.06 -7.77 5.96
N ARG A 62 6.79 -8.45 6.84
CA ARG A 62 7.28 -9.81 6.62
C ARG A 62 6.94 -10.70 7.81
N THR A 63 6.76 -11.97 7.56
CA THR A 63 6.72 -13.03 8.57
C THR A 63 7.99 -13.86 8.47
N GLU A 64 8.59 -14.19 9.60
CA GLU A 64 9.73 -15.10 9.64
C GLU A 64 9.26 -16.52 9.92
N VAL A 65 9.58 -17.40 8.98
CA VAL A 65 9.19 -18.81 8.97
C VAL A 65 10.25 -19.65 9.68
N GLY A 66 11.51 -19.20 9.67
CA GLY A 66 12.60 -19.85 10.39
C GLY A 66 13.89 -19.03 10.37
N GLY A 67 14.82 -19.39 11.26
CA GLY A 67 16.05 -18.61 11.47
C GLY A 67 15.94 -17.56 12.59
N ASN A 68 14.99 -17.74 13.52
CA ASN A 68 14.71 -16.80 14.61
C ASN A 68 15.97 -16.43 15.40
N HIS A 69 16.18 -15.13 15.58
CA HIS A 69 17.32 -14.53 16.28
C HIS A 69 18.70 -14.89 15.69
N THR A 70 18.77 -15.40 14.46
CA THR A 70 20.05 -15.76 13.81
C THR A 70 20.60 -14.64 12.92
N ASP A 71 19.76 -13.73 12.45
CA ASP A 71 20.14 -12.57 11.63
C ASP A 71 21.25 -11.72 12.26
N HIS A 72 21.15 -11.46 13.56
CA HIS A 72 22.16 -10.69 14.30
C HIS A 72 23.44 -11.49 14.63
N ASN A 73 23.45 -12.79 14.32
CA ASN A 73 24.57 -13.72 14.53
C ASN A 73 25.19 -14.20 13.21
N HIS A 74 24.99 -13.45 12.11
CA HIS A 74 25.40 -13.83 10.75
C HIS A 74 24.80 -15.15 10.24
N GLY A 75 23.67 -15.57 10.81
CA GLY A 75 22.86 -16.70 10.34
C GLY A 75 22.04 -16.35 9.09
N LYS A 76 21.22 -17.30 8.65
CA LYS A 76 20.31 -17.12 7.52
C LYS A 76 18.86 -17.19 8.00
N VAL A 77 18.03 -16.30 7.48
CA VAL A 77 16.59 -16.23 7.78
C VAL A 77 15.79 -16.68 6.57
N LEU A 78 14.68 -17.36 6.84
CA LEU A 78 13.61 -17.60 5.87
C LEU A 78 12.42 -16.72 6.26
N ALA A 79 12.12 -15.71 5.44
CA ALA A 79 11.00 -14.81 5.62
C ALA A 79 10.16 -14.70 4.34
N ALA A 80 8.88 -14.37 4.51
CA ALA A 80 7.90 -14.18 3.45
C ALA A 80 6.97 -13.01 3.77
#